data_AF-A0A832X229-F1
#
_entry.id   AF-A0A832X229-F1
#
_cell.length_a   1.000
_cell.length_b   1.000
_cell.length_c   1.000
_cell.angle_alpha   90.00
_cell.angle_beta   90.00
_cell.angle_gamma   90.00
#
_symmetry.space_group_name_H-M   'P 1'
#
loop_
_entity.id
_entity.type
_entity.pdbx_description
1 polymer ?
#
loop_
_entity_poly.entity_id
_entity_poly.type
_entity_poly.pdbx_seq_one_letter_code
_entity_poly.pdbx_strand_id
1 'polypeptide(L)'
;KEIVSTSFSDFALYSDSTATSLQKESFFDDNYKGKYVTWSGTVSSVSESYGSYTVQVKHKSSTLVSDVIVKMRDDQKDKLLQLKEGSPITYTAKMTRYGDILGMSAEDGTIE
;
A
#
# COMPACT_ATOMS: atom_id res chain seq x y z
N LYS A 1 12.56 -9.40 9.20
CA LYS A 1 12.01 -8.32 8.34
C LYS A 1 12.18 -7.03 9.15
N GLU A 2 12.80 -5.99 8.58
CA GLU A 2 12.92 -4.68 9.23
C GLU A 2 11.78 -3.78 8.72
N ILE A 3 11.02 -3.19 9.65
CA ILE A 3 9.92 -2.28 9.34
C ILE A 3 10.48 -0.86 9.39
N VAL A 4 10.45 -0.15 8.26
CA VAL A 4 11.04 1.19 8.12
C VAL A 4 10.03 2.33 8.34
N SER A 5 8.75 1.99 8.42
CA SER A 5 7.68 2.96 8.70
C SER A 5 6.44 2.24 9.24
N THR A 6 5.80 2.86 10.23
CA THR A 6 4.57 2.39 10.86
C THR A 6 3.37 3.31 10.60
N SER A 7 3.56 4.38 9.83
CA SER A 7 2.49 5.30 9.44
C SER A 7 2.67 5.79 8.00
N PHE A 8 1.58 5.82 7.22
CA PHE A 8 1.62 6.35 5.86
C PHE A 8 2.07 7.82 5.82
N SER A 9 1.80 8.57 6.90
CA SER A 9 2.21 9.97 7.02
C SER A 9 3.73 10.17 7.02
N ASP A 10 4.51 9.13 7.34
CA ASP A 10 5.99 9.20 7.29
C ASP A 10 6.47 9.47 5.86
N PHE A 11 5.68 9.06 4.85
CA PHE A 11 5.88 9.45 3.46
C PHE A 11 5.24 10.82 3.17
N ALA A 12 5.67 11.86 3.90
CA ALA A 12 5.11 13.21 3.79
C ALA A 12 5.16 13.75 2.34
N LEU A 13 6.23 13.45 1.61
CA LEU A 13 6.45 13.90 0.23
C LEU A 13 5.39 13.39 -0.75
N TYR A 14 4.74 12.26 -0.46
CA TYR A 14 3.65 11.72 -1.28
C TYR A 14 2.46 12.69 -1.38
N SER A 15 2.20 13.45 -0.31
CA SER A 15 1.10 14.42 -0.23
C SER A 15 1.51 15.84 -0.66
N ASP A 16 2.78 16.08 -0.96
CA ASP A 16 3.27 17.38 -1.40
C ASP A 16 2.85 17.65 -2.85
N SER A 17 2.04 18.68 -3.07
CA SER A 17 1.58 19.10 -4.41
C SER A 17 2.62 19.87 -5.20
N THR A 18 3.70 20.34 -4.54
CA THR A 18 4.81 21.05 -5.17
C THR A 18 5.93 20.10 -5.62
N ALA A 19 5.98 18.89 -5.07
CA ALA A 19 6.93 17.86 -5.46
C ALA A 19 6.55 17.22 -6.80
N THR A 20 7.54 17.13 -7.69
CA THR A 20 7.41 16.41 -8.96
C THR A 20 7.31 14.91 -8.77
N SER A 21 6.73 14.22 -9.74
CA SER A 21 6.69 12.75 -9.82
C SER A 21 8.06 12.11 -9.61
N LEU A 22 9.10 12.65 -10.27
CA LEU A 22 10.47 12.14 -10.16
C LEU A 22 11.04 12.31 -8.75
N GLN A 23 10.76 13.42 -8.05
CA GLN A 23 11.21 13.61 -6.67
C GLN A 23 10.54 12.61 -5.73
N LYS A 24 9.25 12.35 -5.91
CA LYS A 24 8.50 11.37 -5.11
C LYS A 24 8.98 9.95 -5.35
N GLU A 25 9.23 9.59 -6.62
CA GLU A 25 9.79 8.30 -6.99
C GLU A 25 11.19 8.09 -6.42
N SER A 26 12.10 9.06 -6.57
CA SER A 26 13.45 8.97 -5.99
C SER A 26 13.41 8.80 -4.47
N PHE A 27 12.58 9.59 -3.77
CA PHE A 27 12.43 9.45 -2.32
C PHE A 27 11.87 8.07 -1.94
N PHE A 28 10.88 7.56 -2.68
CA PHE A 28 10.36 6.22 -2.46
C PHE A 28 11.43 5.15 -2.67
N ASP A 29 12.21 5.26 -3.74
CA ASP A 29 13.26 4.30 -4.09
C ASP A 29 14.35 4.25 -3.01
N ASP A 30 14.78 5.40 -2.48
CA ASP A 30 15.81 5.47 -1.45
C ASP A 30 15.31 4.96 -0.08
N ASN A 31 14.06 5.27 0.26
CA ASN A 31 13.56 5.10 1.63
C ASN A 31 12.68 3.85 1.83
N TYR A 32 11.96 3.39 0.81
CA TYR A 32 10.92 2.38 0.94
C TYR A 32 11.09 1.16 0.04
N LYS A 33 11.61 1.33 -1.18
CA LYS A 33 11.72 0.21 -2.12
C LYS A 33 12.56 -0.93 -1.54
N GLY A 34 11.99 -2.13 -1.60
CA GLY A 34 12.60 -3.34 -1.06
C GLY A 34 12.47 -3.50 0.47
N LYS A 35 11.93 -2.51 1.18
CA LYS A 35 11.78 -2.50 2.64
C LYS A 35 10.33 -2.75 3.05
N TYR A 36 10.10 -3.14 4.30
CA TYR A 36 8.76 -3.39 4.83
C TYR A 36 8.19 -2.16 5.53
N VAL A 37 6.88 -1.96 5.36
CA VAL A 37 6.11 -0.96 6.10
C VAL A 37 4.92 -1.64 6.78
N THR A 38 4.44 -1.04 7.86
CA THR A 38 3.18 -1.39 8.50
C THR A 38 2.28 -0.18 8.48
N TRP A 39 1.25 -0.16 7.64
CA TRP A 39 0.39 1.01 7.47
C TRP A 39 -1.08 0.66 7.70
N SER A 40 -1.82 1.63 8.24
CA SER A 40 -3.26 1.55 8.41
C SER A 40 -3.97 2.48 7.43
N GLY A 41 -5.06 1.99 6.83
CA GLY A 41 -5.88 2.76 5.90
C GLY A 41 -7.26 2.15 5.74
N THR A 42 -7.93 2.51 4.64
CA THR A 42 -9.28 2.04 4.32
C THR A 42 -9.23 1.24 3.02
N VAL A 43 -9.84 0.05 3.03
CA VAL A 43 -9.98 -0.80 1.84
C VAL A 43 -10.82 -0.08 0.78
N SER A 44 -10.29 0.06 -0.43
CA SER A 44 -11.09 0.50 -1.58
C SER A 44 -11.55 -0.65 -2.47
N SER A 45 -10.75 -1.73 -2.55
CA SER A 45 -11.13 -2.91 -3.34
C SER A 45 -10.35 -4.13 -2.88
N VAL A 46 -10.98 -5.29 -2.99
CA VAL A 46 -10.35 -6.61 -2.85
C VAL A 46 -10.54 -7.35 -4.16
N SER A 47 -9.49 -7.96 -4.68
CA SER A 47 -9.55 -8.72 -5.92
C SER A 47 -8.74 -10.01 -5.86
N GLU A 48 -9.24 -11.00 -6.60
CA GLU A 48 -8.58 -12.29 -6.85
C GLU A 48 -8.40 -12.44 -8.36
N SER A 49 -7.17 -12.68 -8.81
CA SER A 49 -6.87 -12.91 -10.21
C SER A 49 -5.75 -13.94 -10.35
N TYR A 50 -6.01 -15.04 -11.07
CA TYR A 50 -5.04 -16.11 -11.31
C TYR A 50 -4.35 -16.64 -10.03
N GLY A 51 -5.10 -16.76 -8.94
CA GLY A 51 -4.58 -17.20 -7.64
C GLY A 51 -3.79 -16.13 -6.87
N SER A 52 -3.64 -14.92 -7.41
CA SER A 52 -3.09 -13.77 -6.69
C SER A 52 -4.20 -12.99 -6.00
N TYR A 53 -3.98 -12.70 -4.73
CA TYR A 53 -4.88 -11.93 -3.88
C TYR A 53 -4.34 -10.52 -3.68
N THR A 54 -5.12 -9.50 -4.00
CA THR A 54 -4.70 -8.10 -3.84
C THR A 54 -5.74 -7.27 -3.10
N VAL A 55 -5.26 -6.36 -2.26
CA VAL A 55 -6.08 -5.30 -1.64
C VAL A 55 -5.58 -3.94 -2.10
N GLN A 56 -6.52 -3.08 -2.47
CA GLN A 56 -6.28 -1.67 -2.73
C GLN A 56 -6.64 -0.88 -1.47
N VAL A 57 -5.74 -0.02 -1.02
CA VAL A 57 -5.88 0.73 0.23
C VAL A 57 -5.77 2.23 -0.05
N LYS A 58 -6.74 2.99 0.48
CA LYS A 58 -6.72 4.45 0.55
C LYS A 58 -6.16 4.87 1.90
N HIS A 59 -5.16 5.74 1.85
CA HIS A 59 -4.55 6.40 3.01
C HIS A 59 -4.92 7.87 3.08
N LYS A 60 -5.25 8.49 1.93
CA LYS A 60 -5.74 9.88 1.86
C LYS A 60 -7.21 9.94 1.50
N SER A 61 -7.93 10.87 2.09
CA SER A 61 -9.35 11.12 1.79
C SER A 61 -9.58 11.64 0.36
N SER A 62 -8.59 12.32 -0.22
CA SER A 62 -8.62 12.85 -1.59
C SER A 62 -8.31 11.79 -2.66
N THR A 63 -7.91 10.58 -2.27
CA THR A 63 -7.54 9.52 -3.21
C THR A 63 -8.78 8.93 -3.87
N LEU A 64 -8.83 9.01 -5.20
CA LEU A 64 -9.95 8.52 -6.00
C LEU A 64 -10.01 7.00 -6.04
N VAL A 65 -8.90 6.34 -6.37
CA VAL A 65 -8.83 4.87 -6.59
C VAL A 65 -8.12 4.16 -5.45
N SER A 66 -6.80 4.31 -5.33
CA SER A 66 -6.00 3.73 -4.27
C SER A 66 -4.66 4.45 -4.13
N ASP A 67 -4.09 4.40 -2.93
CA ASP A 67 -2.73 4.90 -2.67
C ASP A 67 -1.71 3.76 -2.72
N VAL A 68 -2.11 2.56 -2.29
CA VAL A 68 -1.27 1.37 -2.29
C VAL A 68 -2.09 0.15 -2.74
N ILE A 69 -1.51 -0.61 -3.67
CA ILE A 69 -1.98 -1.93 -4.09
C ILE A 69 -1.06 -2.97 -3.46
N VAL A 70 -1.61 -3.78 -2.56
CA VAL A 70 -0.84 -4.78 -1.81
C VAL A 70 -1.20 -6.17 -2.32
N LYS A 71 -0.21 -6.89 -2.83
CA LYS A 71 -0.33 -8.32 -3.08
C LYS A 71 -0.13 -9.08 -1.77
N MET A 72 -1.19 -9.78 -1.36
CA MET A 72 -1.25 -10.54 -0.14
C MET A 72 -0.60 -11.90 -0.31
N ARG A 73 -0.04 -12.45 0.77
CA ARG A 73 0.40 -13.85 0.81
C ARG A 73 -0.82 -14.77 0.73
N ASP A 74 -0.64 -15.95 0.16
CA ASP A 74 -1.73 -16.92 -0.05
C ASP A 74 -2.39 -17.35 1.28
N ASP A 75 -1.62 -17.40 2.36
CA ASP A 75 -2.09 -17.73 3.71
C ASP A 75 -2.99 -16.64 4.35
N GLN A 76 -3.10 -15.47 3.72
CA GLN A 76 -3.97 -14.37 4.17
C GLN A 76 -5.33 -14.35 3.47
N LYS A 77 -5.58 -15.28 2.55
CA LYS A 77 -6.82 -15.35 1.76
C LYS A 77 -8.07 -15.20 2.62
N ASP A 78 -8.19 -15.99 3.68
CA ASP A 78 -9.40 -16.02 4.50
C ASP A 78 -9.63 -14.69 5.25
N LYS A 79 -8.56 -14.02 5.71
CA LYS A 79 -8.65 -12.68 6.29
C LYS A 79 -9.04 -11.65 5.24
N LEU A 80 -8.42 -11.71 4.06
CA LEU A 80 -8.66 -10.77 2.99
C LEU A 80 -10.11 -10.83 2.47
N LEU A 81 -10.67 -12.02 2.30
CA LEU A 81 -12.03 -12.21 1.79
C LEU A 81 -13.12 -11.73 2.76
N GLN A 82 -12.77 -11.47 4.03
CA GLN A 82 -13.70 -10.86 5.00
C GLN A 82 -13.74 -9.33 4.88
N LEU A 83 -12.74 -8.72 4.25
CA LEU A 83 -12.69 -7.27 4.06
C LEU A 83 -13.65 -6.83 2.96
N LYS A 84 -14.26 -5.66 3.17
CA LYS A 84 -15.15 -5.02 2.20
C LYS A 84 -14.64 -3.61 1.93
N GLU A 85 -15.09 -3.03 0.83
CA GLU A 85 -14.87 -1.60 0.59
C GLU A 85 -15.35 -0.78 1.80
N GLY A 86 -14.52 0.17 2.24
CA GLY A 86 -14.75 0.99 3.43
C GLY A 86 -14.28 0.37 4.74
N SER A 87 -13.87 -0.91 4.77
CA SER A 87 -13.31 -1.52 5.98
C SER A 87 -11.96 -0.89 6.35
N PRO A 88 -11.69 -0.62 7.64
CA PRO A 88 -10.34 -0.31 8.07
C PRO A 88 -9.45 -1.55 7.90
N ILE A 89 -8.18 -1.33 7.57
CA ILE A 89 -7.17 -2.38 7.44
C ILE A 89 -5.84 -1.87 7.99
N THR A 90 -5.15 -2.71 8.76
CA THR A 90 -3.71 -2.57 9.04
C THR A 90 -3.00 -3.71 8.35
N TYR A 91 -1.99 -3.40 7.55
CA TYR A 91 -1.22 -4.40 6.83
C TYR A 91 0.28 -4.14 6.97
N THR A 92 1.04 -5.23 6.92
CA THR A 92 2.49 -5.18 6.76
C THR A 92 2.84 -5.71 5.38
N ALA A 93 3.63 -4.98 4.59
CA ALA A 93 4.02 -5.39 3.24
C ALA A 93 5.38 -4.82 2.82
N LYS A 94 6.01 -5.47 1.84
CA LYS A 94 7.25 -5.00 1.21
C LYS A 94 6.94 -4.08 0.05
N MET A 95 7.44 -2.85 0.08
CA MET A 95 7.20 -1.88 -0.99
C MET A 95 8.06 -2.22 -2.21
N THR A 96 7.48 -2.19 -3.42
CA THR A 96 8.16 -2.64 -4.64
C THR A 96 8.31 -1.54 -5.69
N ARG A 97 7.30 -0.68 -5.84
CA ARG A 97 7.29 0.33 -6.90
C ARG A 97 6.47 1.55 -6.53
N TYR A 98 6.97 2.72 -6.91
CA TYR A 98 6.21 3.97 -6.91
C TYR A 98 5.25 4.07 -8.11
N GLY A 99 4.08 4.66 -7.91
CA GLY A 99 3.15 4.96 -9.00
C GLY A 99 2.26 6.15 -8.67
N ASP A 100 2.22 7.14 -9.57
CA ASP A 100 1.40 8.35 -9.38
C ASP A 100 -0.09 8.12 -9.65
N ILE A 101 -0.43 7.39 -10.71
CA ILE A 101 -1.82 7.28 -11.18
C ILE A 101 -2.53 6.07 -10.56
N LEU A 102 -1.81 4.94 -10.47
CA LEU A 102 -2.37 3.67 -9.97
C LEU A 102 -1.98 3.38 -8.51
N GLY A 103 -1.31 4.32 -7.84
CA GLY A 103 -0.75 4.14 -6.51
C GLY A 103 0.55 3.32 -6.51
N MET A 104 1.11 3.16 -5.31
CA MET A 104 2.30 2.35 -5.07
C MET A 104 1.96 0.86 -5.08
N SER A 105 2.95 0.03 -5.39
CA SER A 105 2.82 -1.42 -5.32
C SER A 105 3.58 -1.98 -4.12
N ALA A 106 3.00 -2.98 -3.47
CA ALA A 106 3.60 -3.75 -2.40
C ALA A 106 3.30 -5.25 -2.54
N GLU A 107 4.15 -6.08 -1.96
CA GLU A 107 4.04 -7.55 -1.98
C GLU A 107 4.30 -8.16 -0.60
N ASP A 108 4.15 -9.49 -0.50
CA ASP A 108 4.36 -10.25 0.74
C ASP A 108 3.49 -9.70 1.90
N GLY A 109 2.28 -9.24 1.54
CA GLY A 109 1.34 -8.58 2.45
C GLY A 109 0.75 -9.52 3.48
N THR A 110 0.65 -9.06 4.73
CA THR A 110 -0.05 -9.72 5.84
C THR A 110 -1.02 -8.76 6.51
N ILE A 111 -2.20 -9.26 6.88
CA ILE A 111 -3.20 -8.50 7.65
C ILE A 111 -2.99 -8.82 9.12
N GLU A 112 -2.96 -7.79 9.96
CA GLU A 112 -2.98 -7.95 11.43
C GLU A 112 -4.32 -8.52 11.90
#